data_AF-A0A7J5ES58-F1
#
_entry.id   AF-A0A7J5ES58-F1
#
_cell.length_a   1.000
_cell.length_b   1.000
_cell.length_c   1.000
_cell.angle_alpha   90.00
_cell.angle_beta   90.00
_cell.angle_gamma   90.00
#
_symmetry.space_group_name_H-M   'P 1'
#
loop_
_entity.id
_entity.type
_entity.pdbx_description
1 polymer ?
#
loop_
_entity_poly.entity_id
_entity_poly.type
_entity_poly.pdbx_seq_one_letter_code
_entity_poly.pdbx_strand_id
1 'polypeptide(L)' 'MRVFEREKLLHAIIFFTKETRACHKLKLFKLLYFLDFQIYRETGKSVTGLGYFARPMGPVPRDLDDEFSAPR' A
#
# COMPACT_ATOMS: atom_id res chain seq x y z
N MET A 1 11.13 4.96 5.83
CA MET A 1 10.92 3.57 5.40
C MET A 1 12.26 2.90 5.14
N ARG A 2 12.45 1.63 5.51
CA ARG A 2 13.71 0.90 5.23
C ARG A 2 13.81 0.54 3.75
N VAL A 3 15.03 0.38 3.22
CA VAL A 3 15.27 0.04 1.80
C VAL A 3 14.50 -1.22 1.38
N PHE A 4 14.55 -2.28 2.20
CA PHE A 4 13.86 -3.54 1.92
C PHE A 4 12.32 -3.43 1.94
N GLU A 5 11.76 -2.53 2.76
CA GLU A 5 10.32 -2.25 2.78
C GLU A 5 9.88 -1.53 1.50
N ARG A 6 10.74 -0.66 0.94
CA ARG A 6 10.51 0.00 -0.35
C ARG A 6 10.44 -0.98 -1.50
N GLU A 7 11.39 -1.91 -1.57
CA GLU A 7 11.42 -2.92 -2.62
C GLU A 7 10.16 -3.79 -2.59
N LYS A 8 9.76 -4.24 -1.40
CA LYS A 8 8.51 -4.97 -1.20
C LYS A 8 7.28 -4.18 -1.62
N LEU A 9 7.22 -2.89 -1.27
CA LEU A 9 6.14 -2.00 -1.68
C LEU A 9 6.05 -1.92 -3.21
N LEU A 10 7.17 -1.69 -3.90
CA LEU A 10 7.22 -1.59 -5.35
C LEU A 10 6.80 -2.92 -6.01
N HIS A 11 7.30 -4.05 -5.51
CA HIS A 11 6.89 -5.38 -6.01
C HIS A 11 5.41 -5.66 -5.77
N ALA A 12 4.86 -5.29 -4.60
CA ALA A 12 3.45 -5.42 -4.31
C ALA A 12 2.59 -4.56 -5.26
N ILE A 13 3.00 -3.32 -5.52
CA ILE A 13 2.32 -2.43 -6.49
C ILE A 13 2.36 -3.04 -7.89
N ILE A 14 3.51 -3.52 -8.36
CA ILE A 14 3.65 -4.15 -9.68
C ILE A 14 2.75 -5.38 -9.77
N PHE A 15 2.75 -6.23 -8.74
CA PHE A 15 1.91 -7.42 -8.70
C PHE A 15 0.43 -7.07 -8.74
N PHE A 16 -0.05 -6.19 -7.85
CA PHE A 16 -1.46 -5.83 -7.79
C PHE A 16 -1.96 -5.11 -9.03
N THR A 17 -1.12 -4.27 -9.66
CA THR A 17 -1.52 -3.58 -10.89
C THR A 17 -1.61 -4.53 -12.09
N LYS A 18 -0.80 -5.60 -12.13
CA LYS A 18 -0.86 -6.64 -13.17
C LYS A 18 -2.01 -7.63 -12.96
N GLU A 19 -2.18 -8.12 -11.74
CA GLU A 19 -3.12 -9.22 -11.44
C GLU A 19 -4.55 -8.75 -11.11
N THR A 20 -4.76 -7.44 -10.93
CA THR A 20 -6.08 -6.90 -10.59
C THR A 20 -6.69 -6.15 -11.76
N ARG A 21 -7.82 -6.65 -12.28
CA ARG A 21 -8.62 -5.93 -13.27
C ARG A 21 -9.09 -4.58 -12.70
N ALA A 22 -8.91 -3.51 -13.49
CA ALA A 22 -9.26 -2.14 -13.14
C ALA A 22 -8.65 -1.71 -11.79
N CYS A 23 -7.33 -1.85 -11.66
CA CYS A 23 -6.57 -1.46 -10.47
C CYS A 23 -6.37 0.06 -10.41
N HIS A 24 -7.44 0.79 -10.11
CA HIS A 24 -7.37 2.22 -9.83
C HIS A 24 -6.71 2.48 -8.47
N LYS A 25 -6.26 3.72 -8.23
CA LYS A 25 -5.57 4.16 -7.01
C LYS A 25 -6.27 3.72 -5.72
N LEU A 26 -7.59 3.92 -5.61
CA LEU A 26 -8.38 3.50 -4.44
C LEU A 26 -8.38 1.98 -4.22
N LYS A 27 -8.39 1.19 -5.30
CA LYS A 27 -8.37 -0.28 -5.21
C LYS A 27 -6.99 -0.77 -4.77
N LEU A 28 -5.93 -0.19 -5.33
CA LEU A 28 -4.56 -0.47 -4.95
C LEU A 28 -4.33 -0.19 -3.45
N PHE A 29 -4.81 0.94 -2.93
CA PHE A 29 -4.67 1.29 -1.52
C PHE A 29 -5.35 0.30 -0.58
N LYS A 30 -6.55 -0.19 -0.96
CA LYS A 30 -7.23 -1.26 -0.21
C LYS A 30 -6.43 -2.56 -0.22
N LEU A 31 -5.86 -2.95 -1.35
CA LEU A 31 -5.04 -4.17 -1.46
C LEU A 31 -3.76 -4.08 -0.63
N LEU A 32 -3.06 -2.94 -0.68
CA LEU A 32 -1.88 -2.71 0.16
C LEU A 32 -2.24 -2.76 1.66
N TYR A 33 -3.37 -2.13 2.04
CA TYR A 33 -3.86 -2.22 3.42
C TYR A 33 -4.14 -3.67 3.83
N PHE A 34 -4.79 -4.47 3.00
CA PHE A 34 -5.05 -5.87 3.33
C PHE A 34 -3.77 -6.67 3.48
N LEU A 35 -2.79 -6.48 2.60
CA LEU A 35 -1.47 -7.11 2.70
C LEU A 35 -0.81 -6.81 4.05
N ASP A 36 -0.71 -5.53 4.42
CA ASP A 36 -0.06 -5.14 5.67
C ASP A 36 -0.87 -5.56 6.89
N PHE A 37 -2.19 -5.39 6.85
CA PHE A 37 -3.06 -5.71 7.98
C PHE A 37 -3.11 -7.22 8.28
N GLN A 38 -3.19 -8.07 7.25
CA GLN A 38 -3.21 -9.52 7.45
C GLN A 38 -1.90 -10.03 8.04
N ILE A 39 -0.76 -9.64 7.46
CA ILE A 39 0.54 -10.08 7.95
C ILE A 39 0.84 -9.49 9.33
N TYR A 40 0.44 -8.24 9.59
CA TYR A 40 0.57 -7.63 10.91
C TYR A 40 -0.26 -8.37 11.96
N ARG A 41 -1.49 -8.77 11.63
CA ARG A 41 -2.33 -9.57 12.54
C ARG A 41 -1.71 -10.91 12.93
N GLU A 42 -1.00 -11.55 12.01
CA GLU A 42 -0.41 -12.88 12.23
C GLU A 42 0.98 -12.81 12.88
N THR A 43 1.79 -11.81 12.53
CA THR A 43 3.22 -11.77 12.88
C THR A 43 3.63 -10.58 13.74
N GLY A 44 2.73 -9.61 13.93
CA GLY A 44 3.03 -8.33 14.60
C GLY A 44 3.91 -7.37 13.77
N LYS A 45 4.17 -7.67 12.49
CA LYS A 45 5.03 -6.86 11.61
C LYS A 45 4.33 -6.54 10.30
N SER A 46 4.47 -5.31 9.81
CA SER A 46 4.01 -4.91 8.48
C SER A 46 4.99 -5.36 7.39
N VAL A 47 4.49 -5.56 6.17
CA VAL A 47 5.29 -5.93 4.99
C VAL A 47 5.93 -4.70 4.35
N THR A 48 5.13 -3.66 4.13
CA THR A 48 5.54 -2.45 3.40
C THR A 48 5.89 -1.29 4.32
N GLY A 49 5.48 -1.34 5.59
CA GLY A 49 5.77 -0.29 6.56
C GLY A 49 4.95 0.99 6.35
N LEU A 50 3.88 0.93 5.55
CA LEU A 50 3.01 2.07 5.30
C LEU A 50 2.13 2.40 6.52
N GLY A 51 1.97 3.69 6.79
CA GLY A 51 0.98 4.21 7.73
C GLY A 51 -0.35 4.48 7.02
N TYR A 52 -1.44 3.92 7.52
CA TYR A 52 -2.78 4.06 6.94
C TYR A 52 -3.67 5.00 7.75
N PHE A 53 -4.29 5.96 7.07
CA PHE A 53 -5.31 6.84 7.66
C PHE A 53 -6.70 6.41 7.22
N ALA A 54 -7.62 6.30 8.18
CA ALA A 54 -9.03 6.07 7.89
C ALA A 54 -9.64 7.32 7.23
N ARG A 55 -10.09 7.19 5.99
CA ARG A 55 -10.86 8.20 5.26
C ARG A 55 -12.23 7.64 4.86
N PRO A 56 -13.19 8.47 4.43
CA PRO A 56 -14.54 7.99 4.06
C PRO A 56 -14.56 6.88 3.02
N MET A 57 -13.59 6.84 2.10
CA MET A 57 -13.50 5.84 1.02
C MET A 57 -12.59 4.64 1.37
N GLY A 58 -12.06 4.58 2.59
CA GLY A 58 -11.21 3.49 3.07
C GLY A 58 -9.84 3.97 3.59
N PRO A 59 -8.94 3.00 3.89
CA PRO A 59 -7.60 3.30 4.38
C PRO A 59 -6.72 3.87 3.26
N VAL A 60 -6.07 5.00 3.55
CA VAL A 60 -5.17 5.68 2.61
C VAL A 60 -3.75 5.71 3.16
N PRO A 61 -2.75 5.18 2.44
CA PRO A 61 -1.34 5.31 2.81
C PRO A 61 -0.87 6.73 2.48
N ARG A 62 -0.79 7.61 3.49
CA ARG A 62 -0.56 9.06 3.30
C ARG A 62 0.71 9.35 2.51
N ASP A 63 1.84 8.79 2.94
CA ASP A 63 3.13 9.07 2.32
C ASP A 63 3.14 8.67 0.84
N LEU A 64 2.52 7.53 0.51
CA LEU A 64 2.40 7.06 -0.87
C LEU A 64 1.40 7.92 -1.68
N ASP A 65 0.31 8.38 -1.06
CA ASP A 65 -0.67 9.27 -1.68
C ASP A 65 -0.07 10.63 -2.03
N ASP A 66 0.76 11.17 -1.14
CA ASP A 66 1.54 12.40 -1.32
C ASP A 66 2.57 12.23 -2.43
N GLU A 67 3.31 11.11 -2.46
CA GLU A 67 4.24 10.78 -3.55
C GLU A 67 3.55 10.73 -4.92
N PHE A 68 2.34 10.17 -5.01
CA PHE A 68 1.56 10.16 -6.25
C PHE A 68 1.11 11.56 -6.71
N SER A 69 1.01 12.50 -5.78
CA SER A 69 0.48 13.84 -6.02
C SER A 69 1.58 14.89 -6.21
N ALA A 70 2.84 14.53 -5.93
CA ALA A 70 3.98 15.40 -6.12
C ALA A 70 4.16 15.78 -7.60
N PRO A 71 4.42 17.06 -7.91
CA PRO A 71 4.81 17.46 -9.27
C PRO A 71 6.11 16.75 -9.66
N ARG A 72 6.18 16.27 -10.91
CA ARG A 72 7.37 15.64 -11.47
C ARG A 72 8.38 16.68 -11.94
#